data_AF-A0A141RIC8-F1
#
_entry.id   AF-A0A141RIC8-F1
#
_cell.length_a   1.000
_cell.length_b   1.000
_cell.length_c   1.000
_cell.angle_alpha   90.00
_cell.angle_beta   90.00
_cell.angle_gamma   90.00
#
_symmetry.space_group_name_H-M   'P 1'
#
loop_
_entity.id
_entity.type
_entity.pdbx_description
1 polymer ?
#
loop_
_entity_poly.entity_id
_entity_poly.type
_entity_poly.pdbx_seq_one_letter_code
_entity_poly.pdbx_strand_id
1 'polypeptide(L)' 'SQAPKFVQFSDHTIGPKASSHFHIFMGNTSHEALLKEMDNWPTYYPNEMYKEQVVEEMLHH' A
#
# COMPACT_ATOMS: atom_id res chain seq x y z
N SER A 1 -21.99 -4.57 -0.17
CA SER A 1 -20.77 -4.08 0.49
C SER A 1 -20.62 -2.61 0.17
N GLN A 2 -20.14 -1.80 1.13
CA GLN A 2 -19.86 -0.37 0.93
C GLN A 2 -18.36 -0.08 0.71
N ALA A 3 -17.54 -1.13 0.54
CA ALA A 3 -16.11 -1.00 0.29
C ALA A 3 -15.83 -0.44 -1.13
N PRO A 4 -14.64 0.14 -1.37
CA PRO A 4 -14.22 0.57 -2.70
C PRO A 4 -14.30 -0.56 -3.73
N LYS A 5 -14.79 -0.23 -4.92
CA LYS A 5 -15.01 -1.21 -6.01
C LYS A 5 -13.70 -1.68 -6.66
N PHE A 6 -12.69 -0.82 -6.71
CA PHE A 6 -11.38 -1.10 -7.28
C PHE A 6 -10.31 -0.85 -6.24
N VAL A 7 -9.37 -1.80 -6.14
CA VAL A 7 -8.22 -1.74 -5.24
C VAL A 7 -6.97 -2.19 -5.99
N GLN A 8 -5.83 -1.54 -5.73
CA GLN A 8 -4.50 -1.97 -6.20
C GLN A 8 -3.52 -1.96 -5.03
N PHE A 9 -2.71 -3.01 -4.93
CA PHE A 9 -1.59 -3.10 -4.00
C PHE A 9 -0.28 -2.84 -4.73
N SER A 10 0.64 -2.14 -4.07
CA SER A 10 2.01 -1.94 -4.53
C SER A 10 2.94 -2.02 -3.31
N ASP A 11 3.92 -2.92 -3.32
CA ASP A 11 4.75 -3.22 -2.15
C ASP A 11 6.23 -3.47 -2.51
N HIS A 12 6.64 -2.99 -3.68
CA HIS A 12 7.99 -3.18 -4.26
C HIS A 12 8.36 -4.65 -4.55
N THR A 13 7.40 -5.59 -4.52
CA THR A 13 7.60 -6.98 -4.92
C THR A 13 6.96 -7.29 -6.28
N ILE A 14 7.57 -8.21 -7.05
CA ILE A 14 7.08 -8.63 -8.38
C ILE A 14 7.00 -10.16 -8.54
N GLY A 15 7.18 -10.89 -7.44
CA GLY A 15 7.07 -12.33 -7.36
C GLY A 15 6.52 -12.75 -5.99
N PRO A 16 6.06 -13.99 -5.83
CA PRO A 16 5.43 -14.42 -4.59
C PRO A 16 6.34 -14.24 -3.36
N LYS A 17 5.97 -13.30 -2.50
CA LYS A 17 6.65 -12.97 -1.24
C LYS A 17 5.62 -12.33 -0.29
N ALA A 18 5.76 -12.55 1.02
CA ALA A 18 4.98 -11.80 1.99
C ALA A 18 5.44 -10.33 2.03
N SER A 19 4.47 -9.41 1.97
CA SER A 19 4.71 -7.97 2.00
C SER A 19 5.24 -7.53 3.37
N SER A 20 6.22 -6.60 3.38
CA SER A 20 6.75 -5.98 4.61
C SER A 20 6.00 -4.69 4.98
N HIS A 21 5.58 -3.92 3.97
CA HIS A 21 4.59 -2.85 4.02
C HIS A 21 3.97 -2.75 2.63
N PHE A 22 2.81 -2.10 2.50
CA PHE A 22 2.20 -1.88 1.19
C PHE A 22 1.60 -0.49 1.06
N HIS A 23 1.56 -0.03 -0.18
CA HIS A 23 0.76 1.08 -0.65
C HIS A 23 -0.55 0.53 -1.23
N ILE A 24 -1.66 1.20 -0.93
CA ILE A 24 -2.98 0.79 -1.41
C ILE A 24 -3.69 1.95 -2.12
N PHE A 25 -4.12 1.70 -3.35
CA PHE A 25 -4.93 2.62 -4.13
C PHE A 25 -6.37 2.10 -4.14
N MET A 26 -7.34 2.97 -3.88
CA MET A 26 -8.75 2.59 -3.75
C MET A 26 -9.65 3.59 -4.46
N GLY A 27 -10.68 3.10 -5.15
CA GLY A 27 -11.64 3.96 -5.82
C GLY A 27 -12.84 3.22 -6.39
N ASN A 28 -13.76 3.97 -7.00
CA ASN A 28 -15.02 3.44 -7.52
C ASN A 28 -15.20 3.60 -9.04
N THR A 29 -14.20 4.16 -9.74
CA THR A 29 -14.28 4.51 -11.16
C THR A 29 -13.75 3.41 -12.08
N SER A 30 -12.44 3.14 -12.06
CA SER A 30 -11.77 2.09 -12.84
C SER A 30 -10.36 1.82 -12.31
N HIS A 31 -9.76 0.68 -12.68
CA HIS A 31 -8.33 0.44 -12.41
C HIS A 31 -7.41 1.41 -13.15
N GLU A 32 -7.79 1.88 -14.34
CA GLU A 32 -7.01 2.87 -15.08
C GLU A 32 -6.94 4.22 -14.33
N ALA A 33 -8.02 4.61 -13.65
CA ALA A 33 -8.01 5.79 -12.81
C ALA A 33 -7.03 5.64 -11.62
N LEU A 34 -6.94 4.45 -11.03
CA LEU A 34 -5.97 4.16 -9.95
C LEU A 34 -4.52 4.16 -10.46
N LEU A 35 -4.26 3.66 -11.67
CA LEU A 35 -2.91 3.67 -12.26
C LEU A 35 -2.38 5.08 -12.55
N LYS A 36 -3.26 6.07 -12.69
CA LYS A 36 -2.90 7.48 -12.91
C LYS A 36 -2.64 8.25 -11.62
N GLU A 37 -3.03 7.68 -10.47
CA GLU A 37 -2.79 8.27 -9.15
C GLU A 37 -1.32 8.11 -8.78
N MET A 38 -0.62 9.22 -8.61
CA MET A 38 0.82 9.25 -8.32
C MET A 38 1.15 10.12 -7.10
N ASP A 39 0.19 10.88 -6.59
CA ASP A 39 0.41 11.87 -5.53
C ASP A 39 -0.01 11.31 -4.16
N ASN A 40 -1.03 10.45 -4.12
CA ASN A 40 -1.55 9.87 -2.88
C ASN A 40 -1.56 8.34 -2.91
N TRP A 41 -0.69 7.75 -2.08
CA TRP A 41 -0.53 6.31 -1.92
C TRP A 41 -0.53 5.93 -0.43
N PRO A 42 -1.71 5.80 0.20
CA PRO A 42 -1.84 5.37 1.59
C PRO A 42 -0.98 4.15 1.90
N THR A 43 -0.13 4.26 2.94
CA THR A 43 0.91 3.27 3.26
C THR A 43 0.65 2.60 4.61
N TYR A 44 0.78 1.28 4.66
CA TYR A 44 0.43 0.47 5.81
C TYR A 44 1.57 -0.51 6.18
N TYR A 45 1.80 -0.63 7.49
CA TYR A 45 2.75 -1.55 8.12
C TYR A 45 2.01 -2.60 8.97
N PRO A 46 2.65 -3.75 9.30
CA PRO A 46 2.12 -4.72 10.24
C PRO A 46 1.74 -4.06 11.58
N ASN A 47 0.58 -4.44 12.12
CA ASN A 47 0.04 -3.86 13.35
C ASN A 47 0.86 -4.25 14.59
N GLU A 48 1.64 -5.31 14.50
CA GLU A 48 2.52 -5.80 15.56
C GLU A 48 3.81 -4.97 15.70
N MET A 49 4.12 -4.08 14.75
CA MET A 49 5.29 -3.20 14.82
C MET A 49 5.07 -2.04 15.79
N TYR A 50 6.06 -1.78 16.64
CA TYR A 50 6.13 -0.56 17.42
C TYR A 50 6.50 0.64 16.53
N LYS A 51 6.13 1.84 16.95
CA LYS A 51 6.39 3.09 16.22
C LYS A 51 7.86 3.25 15.84
N GLU A 52 8.77 2.91 16.75
CA GLU A 52 10.21 3.03 16.56
C GLU A 52 10.70 2.09 15.45
N GLN A 53 10.13 0.89 15.35
CA GLN A 53 10.46 -0.07 14.29
C GLN A 53 9.96 0.40 12.93
N VAL A 54 8.79 1.05 12.87
CA VAL A 54 8.29 1.66 11.63
C VAL A 54 9.23 2.77 11.17
N VAL A 55 9.66 3.65 12.10
CA VAL A 55 10.61 4.72 11.79
C VAL A 55 11.95 4.14 11.33
N GLU A 56 12.45 3.10 12.01
CA GLU A 56 13.71 2.45 11.63
C GLU A 56 13.63 1.81 10.25
N GLU A 57 12.54 1.10 9.92
CA GLU A 57 12.35 0.52 8.58
C GLU A 57 12.28 1.61 7.51
N MET A 58 11.52 2.70 7.74
CA MET A 58 11.43 3.82 6.82
C MET A 58 12.79 4.49 6.53
N LEU A 59 13.68 4.52 7.52
CA LEU A 59 15.03 5.09 7.36
C LEU A 59 15.98 4.17 6.57
N HIS A 60 15.68 2.87 6.49
CA HIS A 60 16.49 1.87 5.80
C HIS A 60 15.85 1.34 4.50
N HIS A 61 14.72 1.90 4.10
CA HIS A 61 13.91 1.48 2.97
C HIS A 61 14.63 1.61 1.60
#